data_AF-A0A3N5W7E0-F1
#
_entry.id   AF-A0A3N5W7E0-F1
#
_cell.length_a   1.000
_cell.length_b   1.000
_cell.length_c   1.000
_cell.angle_alpha   90.00
_cell.angle_beta   90.00
_cell.angle_gamma   90.00
#
_symmetry.space_group_name_H-M   'P 1'
#
loop_
_entity.id
_entity.type
_entity.pdbx_description
1 polymer ?
#
loop_
_entity_poly.entity_id
_entity_poly.type
_entity_poly.pdbx_seq_one_letter_code
_entity_poly.pdbx_strand_id
1 'polypeptide(L)'
;IAHGIDMERGLDSQKAAVDSGQWLLYRYNPDLLLEGKNPLQLDSKAPKIPVAQYMQMENRFRMLAKSKPEDAKRFAAEAQKDAEARWSLYHYLAERPFGSGGGEGNA
;
A
#
# COMPACT_ATOMS: atom_id res chain seq x y z
N ILE A 1 -15.08 6.15 -14.81
CA ILE A 1 -16.48 5.94 -14.34
C ILE A 1 -16.63 4.70 -13.45
N ALA A 2 -15.94 3.57 -13.70
CA ALA A 2 -16.10 2.31 -12.95
C ALA A 2 -15.91 2.38 -11.42
N HIS A 3 -15.06 3.28 -10.90
CA HIS A 3 -14.90 3.46 -9.44
C HIS A 3 -16.00 4.33 -8.81
N GLY A 4 -16.74 5.08 -9.63
CA GLY A 4 -17.79 5.98 -9.17
C GLY A 4 -17.28 7.07 -8.21
N ILE A 5 -16.16 7.68 -8.59
CA ILE A 5 -15.59 8.88 -7.97
C ILE A 5 -16.05 10.13 -8.71
N ASP A 6 -16.12 11.25 -8.00
CA ASP A 6 -16.23 12.56 -8.62
C ASP A 6 -14.91 12.87 -9.35
N MET A 7 -14.97 13.01 -10.68
CA MET A 7 -13.78 13.18 -11.51
C MET A 7 -13.12 14.55 -11.32
N GLU A 8 -13.84 15.56 -10.85
CA GLU A 8 -13.25 16.85 -10.46
C GLU A 8 -12.32 16.70 -9.25
N ARG A 9 -12.56 15.68 -8.42
CA ARG A 9 -11.77 15.34 -7.22
C ARG A 9 -10.93 14.08 -7.39
N GLY A 10 -10.58 13.74 -8.64
CA GLY A 10 -9.80 12.54 -8.94
C GLY A 10 -8.45 12.48 -8.21
N LEU A 11 -7.78 13.62 -8.07
CA LEU A 11 -6.50 13.72 -7.34
C LEU A 11 -6.67 13.44 -5.85
N ASP A 12 -7.76 13.86 -5.24
CA ASP A 12 -8.05 13.60 -3.82
C ASP A 12 -8.28 12.10 -3.58
N SER A 13 -8.98 11.43 -4.50
CA SER A 13 -9.18 9.98 -4.44
C SER A 13 -7.86 9.21 -4.56
N GLN A 14 -6.98 9.61 -5.48
CA GLN A 14 -5.64 9.01 -5.62
C GLN A 14 -4.80 9.23 -4.36
N LYS A 15 -4.83 10.44 -3.81
CA LYS A 15 -4.14 10.79 -2.57
C LYS A 15 -4.66 9.96 -1.39
N ALA A 16 -5.97 9.80 -1.27
CA ALA A 16 -6.59 8.97 -0.23
C ALA A 16 -6.27 7.49 -0.37
N ALA A 17 -6.14 6.96 -1.59
CA ALA A 17 -5.71 5.59 -1.82
C ALA A 17 -4.30 5.34 -1.27
N VAL A 18 -3.37 6.29 -1.47
CA VAL A 18 -2.01 6.21 -0.93
C VAL A 18 -1.96 6.47 0.57
N ASP A 19 -2.63 7.53 1.06
CA ASP A 19 -2.63 7.88 2.48
C ASP A 19 -3.35 6.83 3.35
N SER A 20 -4.26 6.04 2.79
CA SER A 20 -4.89 4.92 3.52
C SER A 20 -4.05 3.64 3.54
N GLY A 21 -2.95 3.59 2.77
CA GLY A 21 -2.18 2.36 2.56
C GLY A 21 -2.85 1.34 1.64
N GLN A 22 -4.04 1.65 1.11
CA GLN A 22 -4.73 0.77 0.18
C GLN A 22 -3.98 0.64 -1.14
N TRP A 23 -3.24 1.68 -1.52
CA TRP A 23 -2.29 1.66 -2.62
C TRP A 23 -0.88 1.98 -2.14
N LEU A 24 0.04 1.02 -2.29
CA LEU A 24 1.43 1.16 -1.86
C LEU A 24 2.30 1.63 -3.04
N LEU A 25 3.15 2.63 -2.81
CA LEU A 25 4.13 3.13 -3.77
C LEU A 25 5.53 2.70 -3.35
N TYR A 26 6.21 2.00 -4.25
CA TYR A 26 7.59 1.55 -4.07
C TYR A 26 8.29 1.48 -5.44
N ARG A 27 9.62 1.51 -5.41
CA ARG A 27 10.48 1.33 -6.59
C ARG A 27 11.49 0.24 -6.32
N TYR A 28 11.79 -0.55 -7.35
CA TYR A 28 12.88 -1.51 -7.33
C TYR A 28 13.92 -1.10 -8.36
N ASN A 29 15.14 -0.78 -7.90
CA ASN A 29 16.26 -0.47 -8.77
C ASN A 29 17.33 -1.57 -8.66
N PRO A 30 17.47 -2.45 -9.67
CA PRO A 30 18.49 -3.51 -9.67
C PRO A 30 19.92 -2.99 -9.59
N ASP A 31 20.21 -1.80 -10.10
CA ASP A 31 21.59 -1.27 -10.13
C ASP A 31 22.14 -1.00 -8.72
N LEU A 32 21.27 -0.78 -7.74
CA LEU A 32 21.66 -0.64 -6.33
C LEU A 32 22.31 -1.91 -5.77
N LEU A 33 22.06 -3.07 -6.38
CA LEU A 33 22.74 -4.32 -6.05
C LEU A 33 24.25 -4.22 -6.32
N LEU A 34 24.64 -3.56 -7.41
CA LEU A 34 26.04 -3.35 -7.78
C LEU A 34 26.78 -2.44 -6.79
N GLU A 35 26.02 -1.58 -6.10
CA GLU A 35 26.52 -0.68 -5.06
C GLU A 35 26.44 -1.27 -3.64
N GLY A 36 25.98 -2.53 -3.49
CA GLY A 36 25.77 -3.16 -2.18
C GLY A 36 24.65 -2.51 -1.36
N LYS A 37 23.70 -1.83 -2.00
CA LYS A 37 22.56 -1.15 -1.37
C LYS A 37 21.27 -1.97 -1.55
N ASN A 38 20.27 -1.67 -0.74
CA ASN A 38 18.95 -2.28 -0.88
C ASN A 38 18.27 -1.79 -2.18
N PRO A 39 17.91 -2.69 -3.12
CA PRO A 39 17.26 -2.30 -4.38
C PRO A 39 15.82 -1.83 -4.19
N LEU A 40 15.15 -2.23 -3.10
CA LEU A 40 13.78 -1.85 -2.79
C LEU A 40 13.76 -0.52 -2.04
N GLN A 41 13.07 0.46 -2.61
CA GLN A 41 12.80 1.76 -2.00
C GLN A 41 11.30 1.89 -1.77
N LEU A 42 10.90 2.12 -0.52
CA LEU A 42 9.51 2.39 -0.17
C LEU A 42 9.25 3.90 -0.20
N ASP A 43 8.41 4.36 -1.14
CA ASP A 43 8.08 5.79 -1.28
C ASP A 43 6.83 6.16 -0.45
N SER A 44 5.94 5.19 -0.19
CA SER A 44 4.79 5.35 0.68
C SER A 44 5.19 5.50 2.15
N LYS A 45 4.74 6.59 2.79
CA LYS A 45 4.75 6.73 4.25
C LYS A 45 3.75 5.75 4.90
N ALA A 46 3.85 5.61 6.23
CA ALA A 46 2.84 4.90 7.01
C ALA A 46 1.42 5.45 6.72
N PRO A 47 0.39 4.58 6.72
CA PRO A 47 -1.00 5.00 6.54
C PRO A 47 -1.39 6.11 7.55
N LYS A 48 -2.07 7.15 7.06
CA LYS A 48 -2.50 8.33 7.82
C LYS A 48 -4.00 8.39 8.04
N ILE A 49 -4.77 7.73 7.18
CA ILE A 49 -6.23 7.66 7.28
C ILE A 49 -6.69 6.19 7.29
N PRO A 50 -7.84 5.87 7.91
CA PRO A 50 -8.40 4.53 7.82
C PRO A 50 -8.79 4.15 6.38
N VAL A 51 -8.61 2.89 6.00
CA VAL A 51 -9.05 2.34 4.70
C VAL A 51 -10.55 2.55 4.49
N ALA A 52 -11.34 2.46 5.57
CA ALA A 52 -12.78 2.72 5.51
C ALA A 52 -13.12 4.15 5.02
N GLN A 53 -12.29 5.15 5.35
CA GLN A 53 -12.49 6.52 4.89
C GLN A 53 -12.28 6.62 3.38
N TYR A 54 -11.22 6.01 2.85
CA TYR A 54 -11.00 5.91 1.40
C TYR A 54 -12.15 5.16 0.71
N MET A 55 -12.58 4.02 1.26
CA MET A 55 -13.68 3.23 0.68
C MET A 55 -14.99 4.03 0.58
N GLN A 56 -15.31 4.86 1.56
CA GLN A 56 -16.51 5.71 1.52
C GLN A 56 -16.49 6.75 0.38
N MET A 57 -15.33 7.09 -0.17
CA MET A 57 -15.21 8.03 -1.28
C MET A 57 -15.66 7.43 -2.62
N GLU A 58 -15.70 6.10 -2.74
CA GLU A 58 -15.97 5.42 -4.02
C GLU A 58 -17.32 4.69 -4.00
N ASN A 59 -18.13 4.87 -5.04
CA ASN A 59 -19.47 4.26 -5.10
C ASN A 59 -19.42 2.73 -5.07
N ARG A 60 -18.35 2.12 -5.60
CA ARG A 60 -18.19 0.65 -5.61
C ARG A 60 -18.22 0.02 -4.21
N PHE A 61 -17.77 0.73 -3.18
CA PHE A 61 -17.84 0.26 -1.79
C PHE A 61 -19.11 0.74 -1.09
N ARG A 62 -19.58 1.97 -1.38
CA ARG A 62 -20.84 2.49 -0.82
C ARG A 62 -22.05 1.62 -1.17
N MET A 63 -22.08 1.03 -2.37
CA MET A 63 -23.14 0.11 -2.76
C MET A 63 -23.21 -1.13 -1.87
N LEU A 64 -22.06 -1.69 -1.48
CA LEU A 64 -22.01 -2.80 -0.54
C LEU A 64 -22.45 -2.37 0.86
N ALA A 65 -22.01 -1.21 1.34
CA ALA A 65 -22.43 -0.67 2.64
C ALA A 65 -23.95 -0.45 2.73
N LYS A 66 -24.59 -0.08 1.61
CA LYS A 66 -26.05 0.08 1.54
C LYS A 66 -26.79 -1.26 1.52
N SER A 67 -26.28 -2.25 0.80
CA SER A 67 -26.97 -3.53 0.60
C SER A 67 -26.69 -4.58 1.67
N LYS A 68 -25.47 -4.58 2.23
CA LYS A 68 -24.97 -5.53 3.23
C LYS A 68 -24.06 -4.82 4.25
N PRO A 69 -24.62 -4.02 5.18
CA PRO A 69 -23.83 -3.16 6.07
C PRO A 69 -22.86 -3.93 6.98
N GLU A 70 -23.26 -5.09 7.50
CA GLU A 70 -22.41 -5.91 8.38
C GLU A 70 -21.22 -6.53 7.63
N ASP A 71 -21.45 -7.03 6.42
CA ASP A 71 -20.37 -7.50 5.54
C ASP A 71 -19.43 -6.36 5.17
N ALA A 72 -19.96 -5.17 4.86
CA ALA A 72 -19.14 -4.01 4.53
C ALA A 72 -18.21 -3.60 5.68
N LYS A 73 -18.70 -3.60 6.93
CA LYS A 73 -17.87 -3.35 8.12
C LYS A 73 -16.78 -4.41 8.27
N ARG A 74 -17.14 -5.69 8.11
CA ARG A 74 -16.19 -6.81 8.23
C ARG A 74 -15.09 -6.72 7.17
N PHE A 75 -15.45 -6.54 5.91
CA PHE A 75 -14.47 -6.41 4.83
C PHE A 75 -13.61 -5.14 4.92
N ALA A 76 -14.15 -4.03 5.41
CA ALA A 76 -13.34 -2.84 5.66
C ALA A 76 -12.28 -3.09 6.75
N ALA A 77 -12.63 -3.84 7.80
CA ALA A 77 -11.69 -4.22 8.85
C ALA A 77 -10.62 -5.22 8.35
N GLU A 78 -10.99 -6.18 7.50
CA GLU A 78 -10.05 -7.08 6.83
C GLU A 78 -9.09 -6.30 5.92
N ALA A 79 -9.61 -5.40 5.08
CA ALA A 79 -8.80 -4.57 4.21
C ALA A 79 -7.84 -3.62 4.96
N GLN A 80 -8.25 -3.11 6.13
CA GLN A 80 -7.37 -2.33 7.00
C GLN A 80 -6.17 -3.17 7.47
N LYS A 81 -6.42 -4.38 7.96
CA LYS A 81 -5.34 -5.30 8.38
C LYS A 81 -4.41 -5.65 7.22
N ASP A 82 -4.96 -5.89 6.05
CA ASP A 82 -4.17 -6.19 4.85
C ASP A 82 -3.27 -5.01 4.44
N ALA A 83 -3.80 -3.78 4.49
CA ALA A 83 -3.03 -2.58 4.19
C ALA A 83 -1.89 -2.37 5.19
N GLU A 84 -2.15 -2.55 6.49
CA GLU A 84 -1.15 -2.46 7.57
C GLU A 84 -0.07 -3.54 7.45
N ALA A 85 -0.47 -4.79 7.21
CA ALA A 85 0.44 -5.91 7.05
C ALA A 85 1.32 -5.74 5.80
N ARG A 86 0.73 -5.33 4.67
CA ARG A 86 1.47 -5.03 3.44
C ARG A 86 2.46 -3.90 3.66
N TRP A 87 2.06 -2.79 4.27
CA TRP A 87 3.00 -1.70 4.54
C TRP A 87 4.14 -2.15 5.46
N SER A 88 3.84 -2.85 6.55
CA SER A 88 4.85 -3.33 7.51
C SER A 88 5.87 -4.28 6.86
N LEU A 89 5.41 -5.18 5.99
CA LEU A 89 6.29 -6.08 5.24
C LEU A 89 7.23 -5.29 4.31
N TYR A 90 6.69 -4.36 3.52
CA TYR A 90 7.51 -3.60 2.57
C TYR A 90 8.45 -2.63 3.27
N HIS A 91 8.03 -2.07 4.41
CA HIS A 91 8.89 -1.26 5.26
C HIS A 91 10.07 -2.07 5.78
N TYR A 92 9.80 -3.26 6.34
CA TYR A 92 10.84 -4.19 6.76
C TYR A 92 11.78 -4.56 5.60
N LEU A 93 11.24 -4.87 4.42
CA LEU A 93 12.04 -5.22 3.24
C LEU A 93 12.90 -4.06 2.74
N ALA A 94 12.47 -2.81 2.90
CA ALA A 94 13.22 -1.62 2.50
C ALA A 94 14.27 -1.22 3.55
N GLU A 95 14.01 -1.45 4.84
CA GLU A 95 14.92 -1.10 5.94
C GLU A 95 15.97 -2.19 6.24
N ARG A 96 15.69 -3.46 5.89
CA ARG A 96 16.64 -4.53 6.21
C ARG A 96 18.01 -4.25 5.57
N PRO A 97 19.11 -4.52 6.29
CA PRO A 97 20.43 -4.51 5.69
C PRO A 97 20.47 -5.45 4.49
N PHE A 98 20.94 -4.92 3.37
CA PHE A 98 21.10 -5.68 2.15
C PHE A 98 22.60 -5.98 2.01
N GLY A 99 22.99 -7.25 2.10
CA GLY A 99 24.39 -7.66 2.06
C GLY A 99 25.10 -7.65 3.43
N SER A 100 24.87 -8.69 4.23
CA SER A 100 25.79 -9.11 5.30
C SER A 100 25.77 -10.65 5.41
N GLY A 101 26.49 -11.32 4.52
CA GLY A 101 26.70 -12.77 4.50
C GLY A 101 27.61 -13.14 3.32
N GLY A 102 28.87 -13.53 3.61
CA GLY A 102 29.97 -13.75 2.66
C GLY A 102 29.80 -14.90 1.65
N GLY A 103 30.76 -15.18 0.77
CA GLY A 103 32.16 -14.76 0.77
C GLY A 103 32.87 -15.16 -0.53
N GLU A 104 34.17 -15.00 -0.50
CA GLU A 104 35.14 -15.48 -1.49
C GLU A 104 34.80 -16.89 -2.00
N GLY A 105 34.41 -16.98 -3.27
CA GLY A 105 34.36 -18.23 -4.02
C GLY A 105 35.48 -18.22 -5.03
N ASN A 106 36.68 -18.58 -4.59
CA ASN A 106 37.80 -18.93 -5.44
C ASN A 106 37.53 -20.34 -6.01
N ALA A 107 37.26 -20.43 -7.32
CA ALA A 107 37.35 -21.66 -8.13
C ALA A 107 37.46 -21.28 -9.62
#